data_AF-F0Y958-F1
#
_entry.id   AF-F0Y958-F1
#
_cell.length_a   1.000
_cell.length_b   1.000
_cell.length_c   1.000
_cell.angle_alpha   90.00
_cell.angle_beta   90.00
_cell.angle_gamma   90.00
#
_symmetry.space_group_name_H-M   'P 1'
#
loop_
_entity.id
_entity.type
_entity.pdbx_description
1 polymer ?
#
loop_
_entity_poly.entity_id
_entity_poly.type
_entity_poly.pdbx_seq_one_letter_code
_entity_poly.pdbx_strand_id
1 'polypeptide(L)'
;MRTAESAARAAKLRVWKGYAKPNLGNIDADFEGVVVEVVSGDQVVVLSSSGTEARVSLSSLKAPRLGNAKQGRKEEAWSLESKEALRHACIGKRCRVLVEYAREIPVGNADEGKTMKLVFARVCTLPDAKKGKAPAPVPEDKQKDVGEALLALGLAAVTPPRNSDERAGRYEQLVAAETDAKAKKLRLWSGKAPPPPPKVADLAGDAKRARTFLPSLQRQRSVRATVEAVFSGSRFKVKVASEGCVLVLALAGCRSPSASSAARPQEEFAGDAAKAFSRATLLQRTVDVSVADMDRNGVGLGGIRLLPEDAKRRLLARGFARVDRYRSGDARWAKLEATAKDLKLGLWADEKNREEAEKVAEPKEPPKAKTFRAKVADITDGSSLHLAEVTEAGATPKLDAVLAKMAGFAGAADPAATYRRNAVVAAKFDDGSGDAWYRAKVLEVDKEAKTYKIKFLDFGNVDVGVTAKTLAPLDAGYAALPYAALEVGLAHVQAPSLEDDYGEDAAKTVHELCWGQDLTVTEVFVRGAEKKMVALKLASAGDDAKTINEQLVEAGLARLPKGSKYAKDDLATKLKALQEAARSSRAGVWRYGDCDFSDDEK
;
A
#
# COMPACT_ATOMS: atom_id res chain seq x y z
N MET A 1 37.53 -17.82 4.32
CA MET A 1 36.94 -17.55 2.97
C MET A 1 35.73 -16.62 3.05
N ARG A 2 34.60 -17.00 3.68
CA ARG A 2 33.37 -16.16 3.66
C ARG A 2 33.38 -14.90 4.52
N THR A 3 34.01 -14.94 5.70
CA THR A 3 34.28 -13.74 6.49
C THR A 3 35.16 -12.76 5.73
N ALA A 4 36.14 -13.27 4.96
CA ALA A 4 36.96 -12.46 4.07
C ALA A 4 36.18 -11.90 2.87
N GLU A 5 35.23 -12.66 2.31
CA GLU A 5 34.35 -12.17 1.24
C GLU A 5 33.38 -11.09 1.75
N SER A 6 32.76 -11.28 2.91
CA SER A 6 31.91 -10.28 3.56
C SER A 6 32.69 -9.02 3.94
N ALA A 7 33.91 -9.17 4.46
CA ALA A 7 34.80 -8.04 4.74
C ALA A 7 35.22 -7.32 3.44
N ALA A 8 35.50 -8.06 2.36
CA ALA A 8 35.83 -7.49 1.06
C ALA A 8 34.63 -6.76 0.42
N ARG A 9 33.40 -7.24 0.62
CA ARG A 9 32.16 -6.56 0.22
C ARG A 9 31.93 -5.27 0.99
N ALA A 10 32.07 -5.31 2.33
CA ALA A 10 31.95 -4.13 3.18
C ALA A 10 33.01 -3.08 2.85
N ALA A 11 34.24 -3.51 2.57
CA ALA A 11 35.36 -2.65 2.19
C ALA A 11 35.41 -2.31 0.68
N LYS A 12 34.40 -2.71 -0.11
CA LYS A 12 34.30 -2.48 -1.57
C LYS A 12 35.58 -2.84 -2.34
N LEU A 13 36.22 -3.94 -1.99
CA LEU A 13 37.51 -4.36 -2.56
C LEU A 13 37.33 -5.06 -3.91
N ARG A 14 38.18 -4.68 -4.88
CA ARG A 14 38.30 -5.29 -6.23
C ARG A 14 36.95 -5.41 -6.95
N VAL A 15 36.43 -6.63 -7.07
CA VAL A 15 35.15 -6.95 -7.75
C VAL A 15 33.94 -6.33 -7.05
N TRP A 16 34.10 -5.86 -5.80
CA TRP A 16 33.04 -5.23 -5.00
C TRP A 16 33.09 -3.69 -4.98
N LYS A 17 33.92 -3.06 -5.82
CA LYS A 17 34.04 -1.58 -5.89
C LYS A 17 32.70 -0.87 -6.13
N GLY A 18 31.78 -1.51 -6.89
CA GLY A 18 30.43 -1.01 -7.16
C GLY A 18 29.32 -1.59 -6.27
N TYR A 19 29.66 -2.38 -5.24
CA TYR A 19 28.67 -3.01 -4.36
C TYR A 19 27.99 -1.97 -3.47
N ALA A 20 26.67 -1.82 -3.64
CA ALA A 20 25.81 -1.08 -2.73
C ALA A 20 24.83 -2.08 -2.10
N LYS A 21 24.77 -2.11 -0.76
CA LYS A 21 23.76 -2.95 -0.08
C LYS A 21 22.37 -2.48 -0.56
N PRO A 22 21.49 -3.39 -0.99
CA PRO A 22 20.23 -2.97 -1.58
C PRO A 22 19.30 -2.34 -0.55
N ASN A 23 18.86 -1.12 -0.85
CA ASN A 23 17.93 -0.34 -0.04
C ASN A 23 16.47 -0.79 -0.24
N LEU A 24 15.73 -1.07 0.84
CA LEU A 24 14.28 -1.33 0.87
C LEU A 24 13.45 -0.03 0.95
N GLY A 25 13.82 1.01 0.20
CA GLY A 25 13.31 2.35 0.52
C GLY A 25 13.86 2.82 1.87
N ASN A 26 13.02 3.10 2.86
CA ASN A 26 13.42 3.60 4.20
C ASN A 26 14.10 2.57 5.13
N ILE A 27 14.48 1.39 4.65
CA ILE A 27 15.07 0.34 5.51
C ILE A 27 16.35 -0.19 4.85
N ASP A 28 17.46 0.51 5.09
CA ASP A 28 18.79 0.18 4.54
C ASP A 28 19.56 -0.83 5.42
N ALA A 29 18.96 -1.25 6.53
CA ALA A 29 19.62 -2.06 7.55
C ALA A 29 18.88 -3.37 7.82
N ASP A 30 19.63 -4.34 8.33
CA ASP A 30 19.04 -5.50 8.97
C ASP A 30 18.17 -5.02 10.12
N PHE A 31 16.96 -5.55 10.23
CA PHE A 31 15.98 -5.07 11.21
C PHE A 31 15.28 -6.22 11.92
N GLU A 32 14.76 -5.92 13.10
CA GLU A 32 13.87 -6.83 13.83
C GLU A 32 12.43 -6.40 13.67
N GLY A 33 11.53 -7.38 13.64
CA GLY A 33 10.10 -7.14 13.46
C GLY A 33 9.27 -8.38 13.78
N VAL A 34 8.02 -8.34 13.37
CA VAL A 34 7.06 -9.45 13.51
C VAL A 34 6.50 -9.78 12.14
N VAL A 35 6.46 -11.06 11.77
CA VAL A 35 5.83 -11.47 10.51
C VAL A 35 4.31 -11.31 10.64
N VAL A 36 3.72 -10.48 9.78
CA VAL A 36 2.29 -10.15 9.79
C VAL A 36 1.50 -10.81 8.65
N GLU A 37 2.17 -11.19 7.56
CA GLU A 37 1.54 -11.88 6.43
C GLU A 37 2.54 -12.79 5.72
N VAL A 38 2.07 -13.95 5.26
CA VAL A 38 2.74 -14.84 4.31
C VAL A 38 2.01 -14.75 2.96
N VAL A 39 2.70 -14.22 1.95
CA VAL A 39 2.12 -13.96 0.63
C VAL A 39 2.15 -15.22 -0.23
N SER A 40 3.33 -15.82 -0.38
CA SER A 40 3.63 -17.09 -1.06
C SER A 40 4.52 -17.97 -0.19
N GLY A 41 4.86 -19.18 -0.65
CA GLY A 41 5.77 -20.09 0.08
C GLY A 41 7.21 -19.60 0.27
N ASP A 42 7.55 -18.45 -0.32
CA ASP A 42 8.88 -17.82 -0.25
C ASP A 42 8.81 -16.30 -0.02
N GLN A 43 7.64 -15.72 0.27
CA GLN A 43 7.48 -14.29 0.51
C GLN A 43 6.67 -13.99 1.77
N VAL A 44 7.19 -13.07 2.58
CA VAL A 44 6.58 -12.63 3.84
C VAL A 44 6.54 -11.11 3.93
N VAL A 45 5.61 -10.60 4.72
CA VAL A 45 5.53 -9.19 5.13
C VAL A 45 5.88 -9.11 6.61
N VAL A 46 6.85 -8.27 6.94
CA VAL A 46 7.34 -8.06 8.30
C VAL A 46 7.00 -6.64 8.72
N LEU A 47 6.37 -6.50 9.88
CA LEU A 47 6.17 -5.22 10.54
C LEU A 47 7.40 -4.93 11.41
N SER A 48 8.16 -3.89 11.06
CA SER A 48 9.31 -3.45 11.84
C SER A 48 8.89 -2.88 13.21
N SER A 49 9.85 -2.76 14.12
CA SER A 49 9.62 -2.04 15.39
C SER A 49 9.26 -0.57 15.21
N SER A 50 9.54 0.02 14.05
CA SER A 50 9.17 1.40 13.68
C SER A 50 7.74 1.52 13.13
N GLY A 51 7.00 0.42 13.00
CA GLY A 51 5.63 0.43 12.48
C GLY A 51 5.53 0.33 10.95
N THR A 52 6.63 0.08 10.24
CA THR A 52 6.66 0.00 8.78
C THR A 52 6.51 -1.46 8.32
N GLU A 53 5.58 -1.73 7.39
CA GLU A 53 5.47 -3.04 6.73
C GLU A 53 6.49 -3.16 5.60
N ALA A 54 7.32 -4.21 5.63
CA ALA A 54 8.30 -4.51 4.59
C ALA A 54 8.02 -5.89 3.99
N ARG A 55 7.86 -5.96 2.66
CA ARG A 55 7.71 -7.23 1.93
C ARG A 55 9.09 -7.75 1.53
N VAL A 56 9.40 -8.97 1.95
CA VAL A 56 10.68 -9.63 1.69
C VAL A 56 10.49 -11.03 1.12
N SER A 57 11.35 -11.39 0.18
CA SER A 57 11.46 -12.74 -0.39
C SER A 57 12.60 -13.49 0.30
N LEU A 58 12.45 -14.79 0.51
CA LEU A 58 13.51 -15.61 1.09
C LEU A 58 14.67 -15.75 0.11
N SER A 59 15.89 -15.51 0.58
CA SER A 59 17.07 -15.48 -0.29
C SER A 59 17.49 -16.87 -0.79
N SER A 60 17.96 -16.88 -2.04
CA SER A 60 18.49 -18.04 -2.77
C SER A 60 17.64 -19.31 -2.75
N LEU A 61 16.32 -19.18 -2.57
CA LEU A 61 15.37 -20.28 -2.67
C LEU A 61 14.12 -19.84 -3.44
N LYS A 62 13.36 -20.82 -3.91
CA LYS A 62 12.11 -20.61 -4.63
C LYS A 62 11.08 -21.64 -4.20
N ALA A 63 9.88 -21.16 -3.87
CA ALA A 63 8.76 -22.02 -3.55
C ALA A 63 7.89 -22.34 -4.78
N PRO A 64 7.15 -23.46 -4.78
CA PRO A 64 6.16 -23.75 -5.79
C PRO A 64 5.08 -22.66 -5.83
N ARG A 65 4.72 -22.25 -7.04
CA ARG A 65 3.83 -21.11 -7.28
C ARG A 65 2.37 -21.48 -7.00
N LEU A 66 1.71 -20.64 -6.21
CA LEU A 66 0.27 -20.72 -5.99
C LEU A 66 -0.48 -20.46 -7.30
N GLY A 67 -1.57 -21.20 -7.52
CA GLY A 67 -2.44 -20.97 -8.67
C GLY A 67 -3.15 -19.63 -8.58
N ASN A 68 -3.49 -19.07 -9.74
CA ASN A 68 -4.35 -17.90 -9.83
C ASN A 68 -5.33 -18.07 -11.00
N ALA A 69 -6.56 -18.48 -10.66
CA ALA A 69 -7.61 -18.71 -11.64
C ALA A 69 -7.94 -17.46 -12.48
N LYS A 70 -7.85 -16.26 -11.89
CA LYS A 70 -8.09 -14.99 -12.60
C LYS A 70 -7.02 -14.67 -13.64
N GLN A 71 -5.82 -15.22 -13.50
CA GLN A 71 -4.70 -15.03 -14.42
C GLN A 71 -4.39 -16.30 -15.24
N GLY A 72 -5.28 -17.30 -15.22
CA GLY A 72 -5.06 -18.58 -15.92
C GLY A 72 -3.86 -19.39 -15.42
N ARG A 73 -3.27 -19.02 -14.28
CA ARG A 73 -2.06 -19.65 -13.76
C ARG A 73 -2.40 -20.92 -13.00
N LYS A 74 -1.92 -22.06 -13.49
CA LYS A 74 -2.07 -23.35 -12.80
C LYS A 74 -1.27 -23.38 -11.50
N GLU A 75 -1.85 -24.00 -10.48
CA GLU A 75 -1.19 -24.26 -9.20
C GLU A 75 -0.08 -25.31 -9.38
N GLU A 76 1.12 -25.02 -8.85
CA GLU A 76 2.21 -25.98 -8.82
C GLU A 76 2.06 -26.94 -7.63
N ALA A 77 2.55 -28.16 -7.80
CA ALA A 77 2.51 -29.19 -6.78
C ALA A 77 3.16 -28.70 -5.47
N TRP A 78 2.53 -28.99 -4.33
CA TRP A 78 3.00 -28.64 -2.98
C TRP A 78 3.02 -27.14 -2.65
N SER A 79 2.44 -26.28 -3.48
CA SER A 79 2.43 -24.83 -3.25
C SER A 79 1.63 -24.39 -2.02
N LEU A 80 0.46 -25.00 -1.79
CA LEU A 80 -0.36 -24.75 -0.60
C LEU A 80 0.35 -25.21 0.68
N GLU A 81 0.94 -26.40 0.66
CA GLU A 81 1.71 -26.95 1.77
C GLU A 81 2.96 -26.12 2.06
N SER A 82 3.61 -25.59 1.02
CA SER A 82 4.76 -24.68 1.17
C SER A 82 4.35 -23.39 1.87
N LYS A 83 3.25 -22.76 1.43
CA LYS A 83 2.69 -21.56 2.08
C LYS A 83 2.29 -21.82 3.53
N GLU A 84 1.57 -22.91 3.80
CA GLU A 84 1.13 -23.24 5.15
C GLU A 84 2.30 -23.60 6.08
N ALA A 85 3.33 -24.29 5.58
CA ALA A 85 4.53 -24.56 6.36
C ALA A 85 5.27 -23.27 6.73
N LEU A 86 5.39 -22.32 5.78
CA LEU A 86 5.96 -21.01 6.04
C LEU A 86 5.12 -20.24 7.08
N ARG A 87 3.79 -20.24 6.93
CA ARG A 87 2.87 -19.65 7.91
C ARG A 87 3.08 -20.23 9.30
N HIS A 88 3.11 -21.56 9.46
CA HIS A 88 3.39 -22.21 10.74
C HIS A 88 4.79 -21.91 11.30
N ALA A 89 5.78 -21.74 10.41
CA ALA A 89 7.14 -21.45 10.80
C ALA A 89 7.30 -20.03 11.38
N CYS A 90 6.66 -19.01 10.79
CA CYS A 90 6.99 -17.62 11.12
C CYS A 90 5.82 -16.68 11.49
N ILE A 91 4.56 -16.98 11.16
CA ILE A 91 3.46 -16.02 11.35
C ILE A 91 3.32 -15.58 12.82
N GLY A 92 3.26 -14.28 13.05
CA GLY A 92 3.11 -13.70 14.38
C GLY A 92 4.29 -13.86 15.32
N LYS A 93 5.40 -14.47 14.87
CA LYS A 93 6.65 -14.61 15.64
C LYS A 93 7.55 -13.41 15.38
N ARG A 94 8.34 -13.07 16.39
CA ARG A 94 9.41 -12.08 16.24
C ARG A 94 10.50 -12.66 15.34
N CYS A 95 11.00 -11.87 14.42
CA CYS A 95 12.05 -12.27 13.50
C CYS A 95 13.09 -11.17 13.31
N ARG A 96 14.31 -11.61 12.96
CA ARG A 96 15.37 -10.75 12.42
C ARG A 96 15.44 -10.96 10.92
N VAL A 97 15.42 -9.85 10.18
CA VAL A 97 15.51 -9.82 8.72
C VAL A 97 16.90 -9.30 8.36
N LEU A 98 17.68 -10.14 7.68
CA LEU A 98 19.01 -9.80 7.18
C LEU A 98 18.91 -9.62 5.67
N VAL A 99 19.03 -8.37 5.21
CA VAL A 99 18.85 -8.04 3.78
C VAL A 99 20.12 -8.38 3.03
N GLU A 100 20.02 -9.26 2.04
CA GLU A 100 21.20 -9.80 1.35
C GLU A 100 21.37 -9.20 -0.04
N TYR A 101 20.30 -9.20 -0.84
CA TYR A 101 20.32 -8.66 -2.21
C TYR A 101 18.94 -8.21 -2.68
N ALA A 102 18.87 -7.45 -3.76
CA ALA A 102 17.61 -7.13 -4.44
C ALA A 102 17.75 -7.44 -5.93
N ARG A 103 16.66 -7.88 -6.55
CA ARG A 103 16.61 -8.11 -7.99
C ARG A 103 15.41 -7.40 -8.58
N GLU A 104 15.62 -6.77 -9.72
CA GLU A 104 14.55 -6.29 -10.56
C GLU A 104 14.01 -7.44 -11.39
N ILE A 105 12.75 -7.80 -11.18
CA ILE A 105 12.09 -8.86 -11.92
C ILE A 105 11.04 -8.22 -12.84
N PRO A 106 11.06 -8.52 -14.15
CA PRO A 106 10.00 -8.10 -15.05
C PRO A 106 8.64 -8.62 -14.56
N VAL A 107 7.65 -7.74 -14.50
CA VAL A 107 6.27 -8.03 -14.11
C VAL A 107 5.38 -7.79 -15.32
N GLY A 108 4.69 -8.83 -15.76
CA GLY A 108 3.92 -8.83 -17.02
C GLY A 108 4.58 -9.69 -18.09
N ASN A 109 4.11 -9.59 -19.33
CA ASN A 109 4.82 -10.18 -20.46
C ASN A 109 6.17 -9.47 -20.63
N ALA A 110 7.20 -10.19 -21.08
CA ALA A 110 8.57 -9.69 -21.22
C ALA A 110 8.67 -8.38 -22.03
N ASP A 111 7.67 -8.09 -22.88
CA ASP A 111 7.56 -6.91 -23.73
C ASP A 111 7.08 -5.62 -23.01
N GLU A 112 6.64 -5.68 -21.74
CA GLU A 112 6.08 -4.52 -21.01
C GLU A 112 7.10 -3.68 -20.22
N GLY A 113 8.35 -4.14 -20.09
CA GLY A 113 9.45 -3.38 -19.45
C GLY A 113 9.26 -3.00 -17.97
N LYS A 114 8.12 -3.29 -17.34
CA LYS A 114 7.87 -3.01 -15.92
C LYS A 114 8.70 -3.96 -15.07
N THR A 115 9.69 -3.44 -14.34
CA THR A 115 10.41 -4.22 -13.33
C THR A 115 9.85 -3.94 -11.94
N MET A 116 9.67 -4.99 -11.14
CA MET A 116 9.42 -4.89 -9.71
C MET A 116 10.70 -5.25 -8.98
N LYS A 117 11.17 -4.34 -8.13
CA LYS A 117 12.29 -4.60 -7.23
C LYS A 117 11.84 -5.55 -6.12
N LEU A 118 12.29 -6.80 -6.21
CA LEU A 118 12.11 -7.79 -5.17
C LEU A 118 13.34 -7.81 -4.27
N VAL A 119 13.12 -7.67 -2.97
CA VAL A 119 14.18 -7.75 -1.98
C VAL A 119 14.26 -9.15 -1.41
N PHE A 120 15.47 -9.68 -1.37
CA PHE A 120 15.80 -10.99 -0.88
C PHE A 120 16.55 -10.87 0.45
N ALA A 121 16.01 -11.56 1.45
CA ALA A 121 16.50 -11.50 2.80
C ALA A 121 16.47 -12.88 3.45
N ARG A 122 17.37 -13.08 4.40
CA ARG A 122 17.29 -14.19 5.34
C ARG A 122 16.38 -13.79 6.49
N VAL A 123 15.34 -14.60 6.72
CA VAL A 123 14.36 -14.36 7.79
C VAL A 123 14.58 -15.39 8.89
N CYS A 124 15.04 -14.91 10.03
CA CYS A 124 15.35 -15.71 11.20
C CYS A 124 14.31 -15.50 12.30
N THR A 125 13.55 -16.52 12.68
CA THR A 125 12.67 -16.41 13.85
C THR A 125 13.50 -16.38 15.13
N LEU A 126 13.10 -15.50 16.04
CA LEU A 126 13.73 -15.29 17.33
C LEU A 126 12.91 -15.98 18.43
N PRO A 127 13.55 -16.50 19.49
CA PRO A 127 12.83 -17.00 20.66
C PRO A 127 12.01 -15.88 21.32
N ASP A 128 10.91 -16.26 21.95
CA ASP A 128 10.05 -15.33 22.67
C ASP A 128 10.82 -14.61 23.78
N ALA A 129 10.58 -13.30 23.90
CA ALA A 129 11.13 -12.54 25.02
C ALA A 129 10.52 -13.03 26.35
N LYS A 130 11.34 -13.14 27.39
CA LYS A 130 10.82 -13.37 28.75
C LYS A 130 9.91 -12.20 29.14
N LYS A 131 8.70 -12.50 29.65
CA LYS A 131 7.73 -11.49 30.09
C LYS A 131 8.41 -10.47 31.02
N GLY A 132 8.28 -9.19 30.71
CA GLY A 132 8.77 -8.08 31.54
C GLY A 132 10.25 -7.71 31.36
N LYS A 133 10.98 -8.29 30.40
CA LYS A 133 12.35 -7.87 30.06
C LYS A 133 12.42 -7.34 28.62
N ALA A 134 13.21 -6.30 28.40
CA ALA A 134 13.51 -5.79 27.07
C ALA A 134 14.12 -6.90 26.19
N PRO A 135 13.87 -6.90 24.87
CA PRO A 135 14.54 -7.79 23.92
C PRO A 135 16.06 -7.73 24.07
N ALA A 136 16.67 -8.79 24.59
CA ALA A 136 18.13 -8.93 24.54
C ALA A 136 18.55 -9.41 23.14
N PRO A 137 19.73 -9.00 22.63
CA PRO A 137 20.28 -9.56 21.41
C PRO A 137 20.31 -11.09 21.45
N VAL A 138 19.71 -11.73 20.44
CA VAL A 138 19.64 -13.19 20.37
C VAL A 138 20.88 -13.70 19.63
N PRO A 139 21.70 -14.56 20.25
CA PRO A 139 22.83 -15.23 19.60
C PRO A 139 22.40 -15.98 18.33
N GLU A 140 23.25 -15.99 17.29
CA GLU A 140 22.89 -16.52 15.97
C GLU A 140 22.55 -18.02 15.99
N ASP A 141 23.14 -18.79 16.91
CA ASP A 141 22.87 -20.22 17.16
C ASP A 141 21.43 -20.50 17.63
N LYS A 142 20.77 -19.50 18.23
CA LYS A 142 19.38 -19.61 18.71
C LYS A 142 18.36 -19.08 17.71
N GLN A 143 18.83 -18.56 16.58
CA GLN A 143 17.98 -18.06 15.51
C GLN A 143 17.62 -19.20 14.56
N LYS A 144 16.33 -19.35 14.25
CA LYS A 144 15.87 -20.38 13.32
C LYS A 144 15.59 -19.78 11.95
N ASP A 145 16.41 -20.16 10.97
CA ASP A 145 16.24 -19.77 9.58
C ASP A 145 15.00 -20.45 8.99
N VAL A 146 14.06 -19.63 8.53
CA VAL A 146 12.79 -20.11 8.00
C VAL A 146 12.97 -20.72 6.60
N GLY A 147 13.92 -20.20 5.81
CA GLY A 147 14.22 -20.72 4.48
C GLY A 147 14.88 -22.10 4.55
N GLU A 148 15.84 -22.27 5.45
CA GLU A 148 16.46 -23.57 5.73
C GLU A 148 15.42 -24.61 6.19
N ALA A 149 14.50 -24.21 7.08
CA ALA A 149 13.42 -25.08 7.55
C ALA A 149 12.49 -25.54 6.41
N LEU A 150 12.18 -24.67 5.45
CA LEU A 150 11.37 -25.04 4.27
C LEU A 150 12.11 -26.01 3.34
N LEU A 151 13.41 -25.79 3.12
CA LEU A 151 14.24 -26.68 2.31
C LEU A 151 14.36 -28.06 2.95
N ALA A 152 14.58 -28.13 4.26
CA ALA A 152 14.64 -29.39 5.01
C ALA A 152 13.33 -30.21 4.93
N LEU A 153 12.19 -29.56 4.71
CA LEU A 153 10.89 -30.21 4.49
C LEU A 153 10.64 -30.60 3.02
N GLY A 154 11.51 -30.22 2.09
CA GLY A 154 11.32 -30.42 0.64
C GLY A 154 10.18 -29.57 0.05
N LEU A 155 9.93 -28.38 0.60
CA LEU A 155 8.85 -27.46 0.20
C LEU A 155 9.32 -26.23 -0.59
N ALA A 156 10.62 -26.11 -0.78
CA ALA A 156 11.26 -25.13 -1.63
C ALA A 156 12.46 -25.80 -2.32
N ALA A 157 12.98 -25.16 -3.35
CA ALA A 157 14.22 -25.55 -4.01
C ALA A 157 15.24 -24.41 -3.93
N VAL A 158 16.52 -24.75 -3.81
CA VAL A 158 17.59 -23.74 -3.84
C VAL A 158 17.68 -23.20 -5.25
N THR A 159 17.83 -21.87 -5.38
CA THR A 159 18.10 -21.24 -6.66
C THR A 159 19.60 -21.30 -6.93
N PRO A 160 20.07 -21.99 -7.99
CA PRO A 160 21.48 -22.02 -8.35
C PRO A 160 21.95 -20.61 -8.75
N PRO A 161 23.05 -20.09 -8.18
CA PRO A 161 23.60 -18.82 -8.61
C PRO A 161 24.14 -18.95 -10.04
N ARG A 162 23.80 -18.01 -10.91
CA ARG A 162 24.39 -17.90 -12.25
C ARG A 162 25.57 -16.94 -12.18
N ASN A 163 26.78 -17.39 -12.50
CA ASN A 163 28.00 -16.58 -12.57
C ASN A 163 28.12 -15.52 -11.45
N SER A 164 27.87 -14.25 -11.75
CA SER A 164 27.98 -13.08 -10.87
C SER A 164 26.73 -12.76 -10.04
N ASP A 165 25.71 -13.63 -10.05
CA ASP A 165 24.48 -13.43 -9.29
C ASP A 165 24.75 -13.32 -7.79
N GLU A 166 24.16 -12.30 -7.17
CA GLU A 166 24.12 -12.20 -5.72
C GLU A 166 23.33 -13.36 -5.11
N ARG A 167 23.87 -13.91 -4.02
CA ARG A 167 23.37 -15.12 -3.34
C ARG A 167 23.39 -14.96 -1.83
N ALA A 168 22.70 -15.86 -1.15
CA ALA A 168 22.60 -15.88 0.29
C ALA A 168 23.95 -16.09 0.98
N GLY A 169 24.16 -15.44 2.13
CA GLY A 169 25.38 -15.55 2.91
C GLY A 169 25.63 -16.97 3.45
N ARG A 170 24.56 -17.75 3.65
CA ARG A 170 24.59 -19.15 4.11
C ARG A 170 24.15 -20.14 3.02
N TYR A 171 24.50 -19.86 1.77
CA TYR A 171 24.12 -20.70 0.61
C TYR A 171 24.46 -22.20 0.76
N GLU A 172 25.62 -22.55 1.33
CA GLU A 172 25.99 -23.98 1.53
C GLU A 172 25.03 -24.70 2.49
N GLN A 173 24.51 -24.02 3.52
CA GLN A 173 23.55 -24.62 4.46
C GLN A 173 22.21 -24.88 3.76
N LEU A 174 21.78 -23.97 2.89
CA LEU A 174 20.59 -24.16 2.06
C LEU A 174 20.76 -25.37 1.11
N VAL A 175 21.92 -25.50 0.46
CA VAL A 175 22.23 -26.64 -0.43
C VAL A 175 22.28 -27.96 0.35
N ALA A 176 22.87 -27.97 1.54
CA ALA A 176 22.91 -29.15 2.41
C ALA A 176 21.49 -29.59 2.81
N ALA A 177 20.64 -28.66 3.26
CA ALA A 177 19.26 -28.94 3.62
C ALA A 177 18.44 -29.50 2.44
N GLU A 178 18.64 -28.96 1.24
CA GLU A 178 17.99 -29.48 0.03
C GLU A 178 18.48 -30.88 -0.34
N THR A 179 19.79 -31.14 -0.20
CA THR A 179 20.42 -32.43 -0.50
C THR A 179 19.87 -33.52 0.43
N ASP A 180 19.73 -33.21 1.71
CA ASP A 180 19.10 -34.10 2.69
C ASP A 180 17.62 -34.38 2.37
N ALA A 181 16.87 -33.35 1.96
CA ALA A 181 15.47 -33.51 1.57
C ALA A 181 15.31 -34.36 0.29
N LYS A 182 16.23 -34.24 -0.67
CA LYS A 182 16.33 -35.07 -1.87
C LYS A 182 16.64 -36.53 -1.52
N ALA A 183 17.64 -36.75 -0.67
CA ALA A 183 18.02 -38.09 -0.21
C ALA A 183 16.85 -38.80 0.50
N LYS A 184 16.08 -38.05 1.31
CA LYS A 184 14.88 -38.54 2.00
C LYS A 184 13.63 -38.60 1.12
N LYS A 185 13.70 -38.20 -0.16
CA LYS A 185 12.57 -38.15 -1.11
C LYS A 185 11.35 -37.44 -0.54
N LEU A 186 11.54 -36.27 0.07
CA LEU A 186 10.45 -35.51 0.69
C LEU A 186 9.71 -34.64 -0.33
N ARG A 187 8.37 -34.73 -0.34
CA ARG A 187 7.44 -33.81 -1.02
C ARG A 187 7.83 -33.52 -2.48
N LEU A 188 8.40 -32.34 -2.79
CA LEU A 188 8.87 -31.99 -4.14
C LEU A 188 9.81 -33.05 -4.74
N TRP A 189 10.56 -33.74 -3.88
CA TRP A 189 11.53 -34.77 -4.25
C TRP A 189 10.96 -36.21 -4.19
N SER A 190 9.70 -36.37 -3.79
CA SER A 190 9.08 -37.69 -3.62
C SER A 190 8.58 -38.32 -4.91
N GLY A 191 8.41 -37.52 -5.98
CA GLY A 191 7.72 -37.92 -7.21
C GLY A 191 6.21 -38.15 -7.05
N LYS A 192 5.66 -37.97 -5.84
CA LYS A 192 4.23 -38.12 -5.56
C LYS A 192 3.49 -36.79 -5.75
N ALA A 193 2.28 -36.87 -6.25
CA ALA A 193 1.36 -35.74 -6.24
C ALA A 193 1.01 -35.34 -4.79
N PRO A 194 0.80 -34.04 -4.52
CA PRO A 194 0.31 -33.59 -3.22
C PRO A 194 -1.08 -34.17 -2.96
N PRO A 195 -1.46 -34.40 -1.69
CA PRO A 195 -2.81 -34.81 -1.36
C PRO A 195 -3.81 -33.75 -1.85
N PRO A 196 -5.00 -34.15 -2.34
CA PRO A 196 -6.00 -33.18 -2.76
C PRO A 196 -6.37 -32.28 -1.58
N PRO A 197 -6.47 -30.95 -1.79
CA PRO A 197 -6.83 -30.05 -0.71
C PRO A 197 -8.23 -30.41 -0.17
N PRO A 198 -8.47 -30.30 1.14
CA PRO A 198 -9.79 -30.56 1.70
C PRO A 198 -10.81 -29.64 1.01
N LYS A 199 -11.95 -30.21 0.60
CA LYS A 199 -13.05 -29.42 0.02
C LYS A 199 -13.60 -28.51 1.11
N VAL A 200 -13.39 -27.21 0.96
CA VAL A 200 -13.90 -26.20 1.89
C VAL A 200 -15.02 -25.42 1.22
N ALA A 201 -16.20 -25.42 1.83
CA ALA A 201 -17.33 -24.61 1.38
C ALA A 201 -17.10 -23.15 1.77
N ASP A 202 -17.01 -22.23 0.79
CA ASP A 202 -17.04 -20.80 1.07
C ASP A 202 -18.49 -20.38 1.33
N LEU A 203 -18.78 -20.01 2.57
CA LEU A 203 -20.09 -19.56 3.04
C LEU A 203 -20.21 -18.03 2.98
N ALA A 204 -19.15 -17.32 2.59
CA ALA A 204 -19.16 -15.86 2.49
C ALA A 204 -20.13 -15.40 1.40
N GLY A 205 -21.19 -14.69 1.80
CA GLY A 205 -22.21 -14.17 0.88
C GLY A 205 -23.37 -15.12 0.58
N ASP A 206 -23.35 -16.35 1.09
CA ASP A 206 -24.46 -17.32 0.97
C ASP A 206 -25.11 -17.55 2.34
N ALA A 207 -26.08 -16.69 2.69
CA ALA A 207 -26.75 -16.73 3.98
C ALA A 207 -27.54 -18.02 4.23
N LYS A 208 -28.14 -18.60 3.17
CA LYS A 208 -28.91 -19.85 3.29
C LYS A 208 -27.98 -21.00 3.64
N ARG A 209 -26.87 -21.12 2.91
CA ARG A 209 -25.88 -22.16 3.17
C ARG A 209 -25.14 -21.94 4.48
N ALA A 210 -24.81 -20.71 4.85
CA ALA A 210 -24.18 -20.44 6.14
C ALA A 210 -25.02 -20.95 7.33
N ARG A 211 -26.33 -20.72 7.27
CA ARG A 211 -27.28 -21.15 8.32
C ARG A 211 -27.36 -22.66 8.50
N THR A 212 -27.10 -23.47 7.47
CA THR A 212 -27.09 -24.94 7.62
C THR A 212 -25.89 -25.44 8.43
N PHE A 213 -24.78 -24.69 8.46
CA PHE A 213 -23.59 -25.02 9.26
C PHE A 213 -23.68 -24.53 10.71
N LEU A 214 -24.58 -23.60 11.03
CA LEU A 214 -24.70 -22.97 12.35
C LEU A 214 -24.86 -23.98 13.51
N PRO A 215 -25.74 -25.01 13.43
CA PRO A 215 -25.90 -25.97 14.51
C PRO A 215 -24.61 -26.73 14.84
N SER A 216 -23.79 -27.05 13.82
CA SER A 216 -22.50 -27.73 14.03
C SER A 216 -21.49 -26.83 14.74
N LEU A 217 -21.40 -25.58 14.28
CA LEU A 217 -20.51 -24.56 14.84
C LEU A 217 -20.86 -24.19 16.29
N GLN A 218 -22.16 -24.14 16.63
CA GLN A 218 -22.63 -23.87 17.99
C GLN A 218 -22.29 -25.02 18.96
N ARG A 219 -22.41 -26.28 18.52
CA ARG A 219 -22.13 -27.45 19.36
C ARG A 219 -20.67 -27.52 19.82
N GLN A 220 -19.73 -27.11 18.98
CA GLN A 220 -18.30 -27.19 19.30
C GLN A 220 -17.85 -26.19 20.37
N ARG A 221 -18.63 -25.13 20.63
CA ARG A 221 -18.36 -24.00 21.56
C ARG A 221 -17.07 -23.21 21.28
N SER A 222 -15.99 -23.85 20.86
CA SER A 222 -14.70 -23.27 20.49
C SER A 222 -14.00 -24.20 19.50
N VAL A 223 -13.77 -23.73 18.26
CA VAL A 223 -13.14 -24.48 17.19
C VAL A 223 -11.88 -23.79 16.70
N ARG A 224 -10.84 -24.57 16.41
CA ARG A 224 -9.59 -24.05 15.85
C ARG A 224 -9.80 -23.63 14.40
N ALA A 225 -9.42 -22.40 14.09
CA ALA A 225 -9.61 -21.80 12.79
C ALA A 225 -8.42 -20.93 12.38
N THR A 226 -8.34 -20.59 11.10
CA THR A 226 -7.32 -19.67 10.56
C THR A 226 -8.02 -18.42 10.03
N VAL A 227 -7.53 -17.24 10.41
CA VAL A 227 -8.04 -15.97 9.87
C VAL A 227 -7.46 -15.74 8.47
N GLU A 228 -8.30 -15.75 7.44
CA GLU A 228 -7.87 -15.55 6.05
C GLU A 228 -7.87 -14.09 5.63
N ALA A 229 -8.81 -13.29 6.14
CA ALA A 229 -8.91 -11.87 5.81
C ALA A 229 -9.46 -11.05 6.98
N VAL A 230 -9.11 -9.76 7.01
CA VAL A 230 -9.60 -8.77 7.98
C VAL A 230 -10.34 -7.68 7.21
N PHE A 231 -11.65 -7.59 7.40
CA PHE A 231 -12.49 -6.59 6.72
C PHE A 231 -12.56 -5.28 7.51
N SER A 232 -12.65 -5.39 8.84
CA SER A 232 -12.57 -4.27 9.78
C SER A 232 -11.92 -4.76 11.08
N GLY A 233 -11.70 -3.87 12.05
CA GLY A 233 -11.18 -4.24 13.37
C GLY A 233 -11.95 -5.38 14.04
N SER A 234 -13.25 -5.55 13.76
CA SER A 234 -14.12 -6.56 14.38
C SER A 234 -14.81 -7.54 13.41
N ARG A 235 -14.41 -7.59 12.13
CA ARG A 235 -15.00 -8.49 11.11
C ARG A 235 -13.91 -9.22 10.32
N PHE A 236 -14.03 -10.54 10.23
CA PHE A 236 -12.98 -11.44 9.75
C PHE A 236 -13.54 -12.49 8.79
N LYS A 237 -12.76 -12.91 7.81
CA LYS A 237 -12.98 -14.18 7.08
C LYS A 237 -12.18 -15.27 7.78
N VAL A 238 -12.85 -16.35 8.17
CA VAL A 238 -12.27 -17.39 9.02
C VAL A 238 -12.50 -18.76 8.37
N LYS A 239 -11.41 -19.52 8.20
CA LYS A 239 -11.43 -20.91 7.73
C LYS A 239 -11.46 -21.87 8.91
N VAL A 240 -12.53 -22.65 9.00
CA VAL A 240 -12.72 -23.71 10.00
C VAL A 240 -12.49 -25.06 9.32
N ALA A 241 -11.26 -25.55 9.36
CA ALA A 241 -10.86 -26.74 8.61
C ALA A 241 -11.57 -28.02 9.08
N SER A 242 -11.86 -28.14 10.38
CA SER A 242 -12.57 -29.30 10.94
C SER A 242 -14.01 -29.44 10.45
N GLU A 243 -14.65 -28.32 10.11
CA GLU A 243 -16.02 -28.26 9.60
C GLU A 243 -16.06 -28.13 8.06
N GLY A 244 -14.90 -28.10 7.41
CA GLY A 244 -14.82 -27.93 5.95
C GLY A 244 -15.49 -26.66 5.45
N CYS A 245 -15.45 -25.56 6.20
CA CYS A 245 -16.09 -24.30 5.80
C CYS A 245 -15.21 -23.05 6.00
N VAL A 246 -15.50 -22.02 5.20
CA VAL A 246 -15.03 -20.65 5.43
C VAL A 246 -16.24 -19.76 5.65
N LEU A 247 -16.24 -18.96 6.71
CA LEU A 247 -17.33 -18.03 7.00
C LEU A 247 -16.83 -16.64 7.37
N VAL A 248 -17.71 -15.66 7.25
CA VAL A 248 -17.46 -14.31 7.78
C VAL A 248 -17.91 -14.27 9.23
N LEU A 249 -17.01 -13.91 10.14
CA LEU A 249 -17.26 -13.80 11.56
C LEU A 249 -17.15 -12.34 12.01
N ALA A 250 -18.16 -11.84 12.71
CA ALA A 250 -18.13 -10.59 13.45
C ALA A 250 -18.02 -10.87 14.95
N LEU A 251 -17.19 -10.09 15.65
CA LEU A 251 -17.09 -10.18 17.11
C LEU A 251 -18.41 -9.75 17.76
N ALA A 252 -19.11 -10.69 18.39
CA ALA A 252 -20.41 -10.46 19.03
C ALA A 252 -20.27 -9.43 20.15
N GLY A 253 -21.20 -8.48 20.28
CA GLY A 253 -21.21 -7.53 21.40
C GLY A 253 -20.15 -6.43 21.35
N CYS A 254 -19.37 -6.31 20.27
CA CYS A 254 -18.55 -5.14 20.02
C CYS A 254 -18.61 -4.72 18.55
N ARG A 255 -18.39 -3.44 18.28
CA ARG A 255 -18.38 -2.89 16.93
C ARG A 255 -17.15 -2.01 16.75
N SER A 256 -16.31 -2.38 15.77
CA SER A 256 -15.28 -1.49 15.24
C SER A 256 -15.92 -0.53 14.22
N PRO A 257 -15.48 0.73 14.16
CA PRO A 257 -15.78 1.62 13.04
C PRO A 257 -15.38 0.99 11.69
N SER A 258 -16.02 1.45 10.63
CA SER A 258 -15.56 1.13 9.28
C SER A 258 -14.44 2.09 8.89
N ALA A 259 -13.37 1.54 8.34
CA ALA A 259 -12.28 2.25 7.66
C ALA A 259 -12.71 3.09 6.43
N SER A 260 -14.02 3.18 6.15
CA SER A 260 -14.58 3.82 4.95
C SER A 260 -15.80 4.70 5.27
N SER A 261 -15.95 5.12 6.53
CA SER A 261 -17.13 5.84 6.98
C SER A 261 -16.97 7.34 6.74
N ALA A 262 -17.19 7.79 5.50
CA ALA A 262 -17.15 9.21 5.11
C ALA A 262 -18.08 10.11 5.95
N ALA A 263 -19.12 9.55 6.59
CA ALA A 263 -20.04 10.31 7.42
C ALA A 263 -19.45 10.79 8.77
N ARG A 264 -18.29 10.27 9.20
CA ARG A 264 -17.67 10.57 10.50
C ARG A 264 -16.13 10.43 10.45
N PRO A 265 -15.40 11.50 10.13
CA PRO A 265 -13.93 11.48 9.98
C PRO A 265 -13.16 10.96 11.22
N GLN A 266 -13.70 11.16 12.44
CA GLN A 266 -13.12 10.62 13.68
C GLN A 266 -13.28 9.09 13.79
N GLU A 267 -14.37 8.53 13.26
CA GLU A 267 -14.59 7.08 13.21
C GLU A 267 -13.78 6.42 12.09
N GLU A 268 -13.38 7.15 11.06
CA GLU A 268 -12.54 6.65 9.95
C GLU A 268 -11.10 6.35 10.38
N PHE A 269 -10.41 7.31 11.02
CA PHE A 269 -9.04 7.12 11.54
C PHE A 269 -8.94 5.96 12.53
N ALA A 270 -9.87 5.92 13.49
CA ALA A 270 -9.96 4.82 14.44
C ALA A 270 -10.32 3.49 13.75
N GLY A 271 -11.07 3.53 12.64
CA GLY A 271 -11.38 2.37 11.81
C GLY A 271 -10.17 1.78 11.10
N ASP A 272 -9.31 2.62 10.52
CA ASP A 272 -8.06 2.21 9.87
C ASP A 272 -7.06 1.66 10.89
N ALA A 273 -6.84 2.36 12.00
CA ALA A 273 -5.99 1.90 13.08
C ALA A 273 -6.48 0.56 13.67
N ALA A 274 -7.80 0.41 13.86
CA ALA A 274 -8.41 -0.83 14.32
C ALA A 274 -8.21 -1.98 13.34
N LYS A 275 -8.37 -1.72 12.03
CA LYS A 275 -8.15 -2.72 10.97
C LYS A 275 -6.68 -3.13 10.89
N ALA A 276 -5.76 -2.16 10.91
CA ALA A 276 -4.31 -2.40 10.90
C ALA A 276 -3.88 -3.22 12.13
N PHE A 277 -4.39 -2.88 13.31
CA PHE A 277 -4.14 -3.64 14.55
C PHE A 277 -4.64 -5.09 14.45
N SER A 278 -5.88 -5.28 13.98
CA SER A 278 -6.44 -6.62 13.79
C SER A 278 -5.69 -7.42 12.71
N ARG A 279 -5.22 -6.77 11.65
CA ARG A 279 -4.35 -7.37 10.63
C ARG A 279 -3.03 -7.84 11.24
N ALA A 280 -2.30 -6.98 11.94
CA ALA A 280 -1.00 -7.33 12.54
C ALA A 280 -1.11 -8.43 13.62
N THR A 281 -2.24 -8.51 14.33
CA THR A 281 -2.43 -9.43 15.46
C THR A 281 -3.15 -10.73 15.13
N LEU A 282 -4.00 -10.78 14.11
CA LEU A 282 -4.86 -11.94 13.85
C LEU A 282 -4.72 -12.52 12.45
N LEU A 283 -4.32 -11.75 11.43
CA LEU A 283 -4.24 -12.24 10.06
C LEU A 283 -3.34 -13.48 9.96
N GLN A 284 -3.84 -14.52 9.28
CA GLN A 284 -3.17 -15.81 9.07
C GLN A 284 -2.78 -16.56 10.35
N ARG A 285 -3.20 -16.09 11.53
CA ARG A 285 -2.96 -16.80 12.79
C ARG A 285 -3.99 -17.89 12.99
N THR A 286 -3.53 -18.96 13.63
CA THR A 286 -4.40 -20.01 14.13
C THR A 286 -4.99 -19.55 15.45
N VAL A 287 -6.31 -19.43 15.48
CA VAL A 287 -7.11 -18.87 16.58
C VAL A 287 -8.20 -19.84 16.97
N ASP A 288 -8.70 -19.71 18.19
CA ASP A 288 -9.90 -20.42 18.63
C ASP A 288 -11.11 -19.51 18.41
N VAL A 289 -12.12 -20.02 17.72
CA VAL A 289 -13.31 -19.28 17.32
C VAL A 289 -14.55 -19.92 17.91
N SER A 290 -15.46 -19.10 18.43
CA SER A 290 -16.77 -19.55 18.90
C SER A 290 -17.85 -18.85 18.08
N VAL A 291 -18.79 -19.60 17.49
CA VAL A 291 -19.94 -19.02 16.77
C VAL A 291 -21.18 -19.21 17.62
N ALA A 292 -21.76 -18.12 18.09
CA ALA A 292 -22.96 -18.14 18.92
C ALA A 292 -24.24 -18.07 18.09
N ASP A 293 -24.26 -17.24 17.05
CA ASP A 293 -25.43 -17.03 16.19
C ASP A 293 -25.00 -16.54 14.79
N MET A 294 -25.94 -16.27 13.87
CA MET A 294 -25.71 -15.64 12.58
C MET A 294 -26.71 -14.52 12.27
N ASP A 295 -26.24 -13.45 11.64
CA ASP A 295 -27.11 -12.39 11.16
C ASP A 295 -27.91 -12.80 9.89
N ARG A 296 -28.79 -11.92 9.41
CA ARG A 296 -29.61 -12.14 8.21
C ARG A 296 -28.79 -12.41 6.95
N ASN A 297 -27.55 -11.92 6.91
CA ASN A 297 -26.63 -12.05 5.78
C ASN A 297 -25.69 -13.26 5.91
N GLY A 298 -25.89 -14.11 6.93
CA GLY A 298 -25.05 -15.30 7.17
C GLY A 298 -23.72 -15.00 7.85
N VAL A 299 -23.54 -13.83 8.43
CA VAL A 299 -22.33 -13.48 9.19
C VAL A 299 -22.43 -14.08 10.58
N GLY A 300 -21.49 -14.94 10.93
CA GLY A 300 -21.38 -15.53 12.26
C GLY A 300 -21.12 -14.46 13.31
N LEU A 301 -21.89 -14.46 14.39
CA LEU A 301 -21.72 -13.62 15.57
C LEU A 301 -21.00 -14.45 16.62
N GLY A 302 -19.79 -14.05 17.00
CA GLY A 302 -18.93 -14.92 17.78
C GLY A 302 -17.76 -14.26 18.49
N GLY A 303 -16.83 -15.09 18.94
CA GLY A 303 -15.59 -14.68 19.60
C GLY A 303 -14.38 -15.23 18.87
N ILE A 304 -13.27 -14.49 18.94
CA ILE A 304 -11.95 -14.95 18.46
C ILE A 304 -10.99 -14.85 19.64
N ARG A 305 -10.28 -15.93 19.93
CA ARG A 305 -9.26 -16.00 20.97
C ARG A 305 -7.93 -16.40 20.36
N LEU A 306 -6.91 -15.57 20.60
CA LEU A 306 -5.52 -15.92 20.36
C LEU A 306 -4.88 -16.11 21.73
N LEU A 307 -4.86 -17.36 22.21
CA LEU A 307 -4.48 -17.68 23.58
C LEU A 307 -3.16 -16.99 24.00
N PRO A 308 -3.12 -16.39 25.21
CA PRO A 308 -4.14 -16.41 26.27
C PRO A 308 -5.21 -15.32 26.16
N GLU A 309 -5.22 -14.51 25.10
CA GLU A 309 -6.01 -13.28 25.04
C GLU A 309 -7.20 -13.33 24.07
N ASP A 310 -8.26 -12.64 24.45
CA ASP A 310 -9.47 -12.47 23.64
C ASP A 310 -9.31 -11.26 22.70
N ALA A 311 -9.64 -11.43 21.41
CA ALA A 311 -9.55 -10.36 20.42
C ALA A 311 -10.42 -9.15 20.78
N LYS A 312 -11.63 -9.39 21.32
CA LYS A 312 -12.53 -8.32 21.78
C LYS A 312 -11.88 -7.52 22.91
N ARG A 313 -11.27 -8.20 23.88
CA ARG A 313 -10.55 -7.53 24.98
C ARG A 313 -9.46 -6.62 24.43
N ARG A 314 -8.66 -7.09 23.47
CA ARG A 314 -7.56 -6.32 22.87
C ARG A 314 -8.02 -5.07 22.15
N LEU A 315 -9.16 -5.14 21.46
CA LEU A 315 -9.76 -4.01 20.74
C LEU A 315 -10.38 -3.00 21.70
N LEU A 316 -11.21 -3.46 22.65
CA LEU A 316 -11.86 -2.57 23.62
C LEU A 316 -10.83 -1.84 24.50
N ALA A 317 -9.81 -2.54 25.00
CA ALA A 317 -8.78 -1.96 25.85
C ALA A 317 -7.94 -0.86 25.16
N ARG A 318 -7.94 -0.82 23.82
CA ARG A 318 -7.22 0.18 23.02
C ARG A 318 -8.16 1.26 22.44
N GLY A 319 -9.45 1.18 22.73
CA GLY A 319 -10.45 2.06 22.13
C GLY A 319 -10.67 1.81 20.64
N PHE A 320 -10.32 0.64 20.10
CA PHE A 320 -10.53 0.29 18.68
C PHE A 320 -11.92 -0.30 18.39
N ALA A 321 -12.73 -0.49 19.42
CA ALA A 321 -14.12 -0.91 19.29
C ALA A 321 -14.97 -0.30 20.41
N ARG A 322 -16.27 -0.16 20.15
CA ARG A 322 -17.29 0.16 21.16
C ARG A 322 -18.10 -1.08 21.53
N VAL A 323 -18.61 -1.12 22.76
CA VAL A 323 -19.50 -2.19 23.21
C VAL A 323 -20.87 -2.01 22.56
N ASP A 324 -21.38 -3.06 21.93
CA ASP A 324 -22.75 -3.05 21.42
C ASP A 324 -23.70 -3.35 22.58
N ARG A 325 -24.24 -2.29 23.21
CA ARG A 325 -25.07 -2.38 24.41
C ARG A 325 -26.34 -3.22 24.22
N TYR A 326 -26.85 -3.31 22.99
CA TYR A 326 -28.02 -4.14 22.68
C TYR A 326 -27.70 -5.65 22.64
N ARG A 327 -26.43 -6.01 22.42
CA ARG A 327 -25.99 -7.40 22.22
C ARG A 327 -24.98 -7.89 23.27
N SER A 328 -24.58 -7.02 24.20
CA SER A 328 -23.57 -7.31 25.23
C SER A 328 -24.11 -6.96 26.62
N GLY A 329 -24.58 -7.97 27.36
CA GLY A 329 -25.01 -7.83 28.76
C GLY A 329 -23.90 -7.98 29.80
N ASP A 330 -22.64 -8.17 29.37
CA ASP A 330 -21.53 -8.51 30.26
C ASP A 330 -20.75 -7.25 30.69
N ALA A 331 -20.84 -6.92 31.98
CA ALA A 331 -20.30 -5.69 32.57
C ALA A 331 -18.79 -5.54 32.43
N ARG A 332 -18.03 -6.63 32.22
CA ARG A 332 -16.56 -6.54 32.06
C ARG A 332 -16.15 -5.78 30.79
N TRP A 333 -16.95 -5.86 29.73
CA TRP A 333 -16.67 -5.16 28.48
C TRP A 333 -16.92 -3.66 28.61
N ALA A 334 -17.99 -3.29 29.32
CA ALA A 334 -18.30 -1.90 29.63
C ALA A 334 -17.21 -1.25 30.49
N LYS A 335 -16.64 -1.98 31.46
CA LYS A 335 -15.50 -1.52 32.26
C LYS A 335 -14.26 -1.22 31.39
N LEU A 336 -13.92 -2.12 30.45
CA LEU A 336 -12.80 -1.90 29.53
C LEU A 336 -13.02 -0.71 28.59
N GLU A 337 -14.24 -0.53 28.11
CA GLU A 337 -14.60 0.66 27.31
C GLU A 337 -14.49 1.93 28.15
N ALA A 338 -14.96 1.93 29.40
CA ALA A 338 -14.84 3.07 30.31
C ALA A 338 -13.36 3.42 30.56
N THR A 339 -12.51 2.43 30.83
CA THR A 339 -11.06 2.68 30.97
C THR A 339 -10.45 3.26 29.69
N ALA A 340 -10.85 2.78 28.50
CA ALA A 340 -10.37 3.35 27.24
C ALA A 340 -10.86 4.79 27.00
N LYS A 341 -12.06 5.14 27.51
CA LYS A 341 -12.59 6.51 27.52
C LYS A 341 -11.81 7.41 28.46
N ASP A 342 -11.58 6.95 29.68
CA ASP A 342 -10.85 7.71 30.71
C ASP A 342 -9.41 7.98 30.27
N LEU A 343 -8.79 6.99 29.60
CA LEU A 343 -7.45 7.10 29.02
C LEU A 343 -7.43 7.77 27.64
N LYS A 344 -8.59 8.15 27.09
CA LYS A 344 -8.71 8.86 25.81
C LYS A 344 -7.96 8.16 24.67
N LEU A 345 -8.22 6.86 24.51
CA LEU A 345 -7.57 5.98 23.54
C LEU A 345 -8.44 5.72 22.31
N GLY A 346 -7.82 5.63 21.14
CA GLY A 346 -8.48 5.22 19.90
C GLY A 346 -9.72 6.07 19.57
N LEU A 347 -10.89 5.46 19.57
CA LEU A 347 -12.20 6.10 19.37
C LEU A 347 -12.49 7.26 20.32
N TRP A 348 -11.85 7.26 21.50
CA TRP A 348 -12.08 8.23 22.57
C TRP A 348 -10.94 9.25 22.66
N ALA A 349 -10.01 9.24 21.71
CA ALA A 349 -8.90 10.17 21.69
C ALA A 349 -9.38 11.60 21.36
N ASP A 350 -9.03 12.52 22.25
CA ASP A 350 -9.06 13.96 22.02
C ASP A 350 -8.09 14.35 20.91
N GLU A 351 -8.22 15.56 20.35
CA GLU A 351 -7.30 16.09 19.34
C GLU A 351 -5.83 15.94 19.75
N LYS A 352 -5.48 16.27 20.99
CA LYS A 352 -4.11 16.13 21.52
C LYS A 352 -3.60 14.68 21.51
N ASN A 353 -4.41 13.73 21.97
CA ASN A 353 -4.02 12.32 22.02
C ASN A 353 -4.01 11.67 20.62
N ARG A 354 -4.87 12.16 19.72
CA ARG A 354 -4.88 11.76 18.32
C ARG A 354 -3.61 12.22 17.61
N GLU A 355 -3.22 13.48 17.81
CA GLU A 355 -1.95 14.00 17.30
C GLU A 355 -0.74 13.26 17.88
N GLU A 356 -0.74 12.92 19.18
CA GLU A 356 0.32 12.12 19.79
C GLU A 356 0.37 10.69 19.24
N ALA A 357 -0.78 10.06 19.00
CA ALA A 357 -0.86 8.74 18.37
C ALA A 357 -0.43 8.76 16.90
N GLU A 358 -0.77 9.82 16.15
CA GLU A 358 -0.31 10.06 14.77
C GLU A 358 1.22 10.29 14.73
N LYS A 359 1.78 11.09 15.64
CA LYS A 359 3.24 11.31 15.80
C LYS A 359 4.02 10.04 16.16
N VAL A 360 3.38 9.07 16.84
CA VAL A 360 3.98 7.77 17.18
C VAL A 360 3.82 6.75 16.04
N ALA A 361 2.78 6.90 15.22
CA ALA A 361 2.52 6.05 14.05
C ALA A 361 3.30 6.49 12.80
N GLU A 362 3.69 7.76 12.70
CA GLU A 362 4.65 8.21 11.71
C GLU A 362 6.04 7.63 12.05
N PRO A 363 6.74 7.03 11.06
CA PRO A 363 8.11 6.57 11.27
C PRO A 363 8.97 7.73 11.77
N LYS A 364 9.67 7.52 12.89
CA LYS A 364 10.51 8.52 13.58
C LYS A 364 11.71 9.04 12.78
N GLU A 365 11.86 8.62 11.53
CA GLU A 365 12.80 9.21 10.59
C GLU A 365 12.00 9.80 9.44
N PRO A 366 12.15 11.10 9.13
CA PRO A 366 11.52 11.66 7.95
C PRO A 366 12.01 10.85 6.74
N PRO A 367 11.11 10.30 5.89
CA PRO A 367 11.52 9.70 4.64
C PRO A 367 12.40 10.72 3.91
N LYS A 368 13.59 10.31 3.48
CA LYS A 368 14.42 11.18 2.63
C LYS A 368 13.56 11.56 1.43
N ALA A 369 13.31 12.87 1.30
CA ALA A 369 12.43 13.41 0.27
C ALA A 369 12.92 12.93 -1.10
N LYS A 370 12.03 12.28 -1.87
CA LYS A 370 12.38 11.81 -3.19
C LYS A 370 12.36 13.00 -4.14
N THR A 371 13.51 13.30 -4.74
CA THR A 371 13.66 14.41 -5.69
C THR A 371 13.90 13.88 -7.09
N PHE A 372 13.24 14.47 -8.09
CA PHE A 372 13.43 14.17 -9.52
C PHE A 372 13.17 15.41 -10.38
N ARG A 373 13.55 15.36 -11.66
CA ARG A 373 13.31 16.45 -12.62
C ARG A 373 12.05 16.20 -13.44
N ALA A 374 11.30 17.26 -13.72
CA ALA A 374 10.09 17.18 -14.53
C ALA A 374 9.80 18.49 -15.26
N LYS A 375 8.93 18.41 -16.27
CA LYS A 375 8.29 19.56 -16.93
C LYS A 375 6.79 19.52 -16.67
N VAL A 376 6.16 20.69 -16.70
CA VAL A 376 4.69 20.78 -16.66
C VAL A 376 4.12 20.23 -17.97
N ALA A 377 3.17 19.31 -17.85
CA ALA A 377 2.41 18.75 -18.96
C ALA A 377 1.03 19.45 -19.07
N ASP A 378 0.39 19.72 -17.94
CA ASP A 378 -0.87 20.46 -17.87
C ASP A 378 -1.04 21.11 -16.49
N ILE A 379 -1.84 22.16 -16.39
CA ILE A 379 -2.16 22.85 -15.14
C ILE A 379 -3.67 22.80 -14.94
N THR A 380 -4.11 22.09 -13.90
CA THR A 380 -5.54 21.95 -13.61
C THR A 380 -6.08 23.17 -12.88
N ASP A 381 -5.35 23.66 -11.88
CA ASP A 381 -5.69 24.83 -11.07
C ASP A 381 -4.44 25.38 -10.36
N GLY A 382 -4.59 26.41 -9.52
CA GLY A 382 -3.49 27.00 -8.75
C GLY A 382 -2.84 26.09 -7.69
N SER A 383 -3.29 24.84 -7.53
CA SER A 383 -2.79 23.87 -6.56
C SER A 383 -2.57 22.46 -7.11
N SER A 384 -3.04 22.15 -8.31
CA SER A 384 -2.96 20.83 -8.94
C SER A 384 -2.47 20.95 -10.38
N LEU A 385 -1.52 20.10 -10.75
CA LEU A 385 -0.91 20.07 -12.07
C LEU A 385 -0.44 18.67 -12.45
N HIS A 386 -0.09 18.50 -13.72
CA HIS A 386 0.42 17.28 -14.29
C HIS A 386 1.87 17.48 -14.72
N LEU A 387 2.72 16.51 -14.38
CA LEU A 387 4.15 16.58 -14.63
C LEU A 387 4.60 15.43 -15.53
N ALA A 388 5.43 15.73 -16.53
CA ALA A 388 6.18 14.74 -17.28
C ALA A 388 7.59 14.62 -16.70
N GLU A 389 8.00 13.41 -16.29
CA GLU A 389 9.35 13.18 -15.76
C GLU A 389 10.40 13.35 -16.86
N VAL A 390 11.49 14.05 -16.53
CA VAL A 390 12.54 14.46 -17.47
C VAL A 390 13.88 13.91 -17.02
N THR A 391 14.69 13.44 -17.97
CA THR A 391 16.08 13.01 -17.72
C THR A 391 17.01 14.21 -17.52
N GLU A 392 18.24 13.98 -17.06
CA GLU A 392 19.25 15.06 -16.98
C GLU A 392 19.50 15.77 -18.32
N ALA A 393 19.26 15.06 -19.43
CA ALA A 393 19.40 15.58 -20.79
C ALA A 393 18.16 16.34 -21.30
N GLY A 394 17.12 16.52 -20.48
CA GLY A 394 15.92 17.27 -20.87
C GLY A 394 14.88 16.45 -21.66
N ALA A 395 15.09 15.14 -21.84
CA ALA A 395 14.19 14.26 -22.59
C ALA A 395 13.07 13.68 -21.72
N THR A 396 11.91 13.40 -22.33
CA THR A 396 10.69 12.86 -21.69
C THR A 396 10.44 11.40 -22.11
N PRO A 397 11.29 10.43 -21.69
CA PRO A 397 11.33 9.09 -22.29
C PRO A 397 10.00 8.33 -22.18
N LYS A 398 9.22 8.57 -21.12
CA LYS A 398 7.89 7.97 -20.95
C LYS A 398 6.89 8.51 -21.96
N LEU A 399 6.87 9.83 -22.16
CA LEU A 399 6.00 10.48 -23.12
C LEU A 399 6.39 10.09 -24.55
N ASP A 400 7.68 10.16 -24.86
CA ASP A 400 8.23 9.83 -26.19
C ASP A 400 7.90 8.38 -26.58
N ALA A 401 8.04 7.44 -25.64
CA ALA A 401 7.71 6.03 -25.86
C ALA A 401 6.21 5.81 -26.11
N VAL A 402 5.34 6.53 -25.39
CA VAL A 402 3.90 6.41 -25.58
C VAL A 402 3.47 7.03 -26.91
N LEU A 403 4.00 8.20 -27.26
CA LEU A 403 3.73 8.86 -28.54
C LEU A 403 4.20 8.03 -29.72
N ALA A 404 5.42 7.48 -29.66
CA ALA A 404 5.95 6.59 -30.69
C ALA A 404 5.06 5.36 -30.90
N LYS A 405 4.51 4.79 -29.81
CA LYS A 405 3.61 3.65 -29.90
C LYS A 405 2.23 4.05 -30.43
N MET A 406 1.67 5.17 -29.96
CA MET A 406 0.37 5.69 -30.41
C MET A 406 0.38 6.14 -31.88
N ALA A 407 1.53 6.56 -32.43
CA ALA A 407 1.66 6.85 -33.86
C ALA A 407 1.33 5.64 -34.76
N GLY A 408 1.53 4.42 -34.26
CA GLY A 408 1.16 3.18 -34.94
C GLY A 408 -0.28 2.71 -34.68
N PHE A 409 -1.08 3.45 -33.91
CA PHE A 409 -2.46 3.07 -33.57
C PHE A 409 -3.40 3.34 -34.75
N ALA A 410 -3.91 2.27 -35.37
CA ALA A 410 -4.84 2.32 -36.49
C ALA A 410 -6.30 2.09 -36.07
N GLY A 411 -6.68 2.53 -34.86
CA GLY A 411 -8.05 2.38 -34.38
C GLY A 411 -9.06 3.21 -35.17
N ALA A 412 -10.26 2.66 -35.35
CA ALA A 412 -11.37 3.35 -36.01
C ALA A 412 -12.38 3.84 -34.97
N ALA A 413 -12.85 5.07 -35.15
CA ALA A 413 -13.99 5.57 -34.40
C ALA A 413 -15.27 4.87 -34.86
N ASP A 414 -16.09 4.44 -33.91
CA ASP A 414 -17.43 3.92 -34.17
C ASP A 414 -18.45 4.91 -33.59
N PRO A 415 -19.17 5.68 -34.43
CA PRO A 415 -20.20 6.61 -33.97
C PRO A 415 -21.34 5.95 -33.19
N ALA A 416 -21.54 4.64 -33.32
CA ALA A 416 -22.54 3.87 -32.59
C ALA A 416 -22.00 3.27 -31.27
N ALA A 417 -20.69 3.32 -31.03
CA ALA A 417 -20.09 2.80 -29.81
C ALA A 417 -20.47 3.62 -28.58
N THR A 418 -20.60 2.93 -27.44
CA THR A 418 -20.86 3.56 -26.15
C THR A 418 -19.76 3.21 -25.16
N TYR A 419 -19.23 4.23 -24.49
CA TYR A 419 -18.15 4.08 -23.53
C TYR A 419 -18.66 4.30 -22.11
N ARG A 420 -18.16 3.52 -21.15
CA ARG A 420 -18.57 3.62 -19.75
C ARG A 420 -17.62 4.55 -18.97
N ARG A 421 -18.12 5.15 -17.89
CA ARG A 421 -17.26 5.84 -16.91
C ARG A 421 -16.10 4.93 -16.50
N ASN A 422 -14.89 5.50 -16.43
CA ASN A 422 -13.60 4.83 -16.21
C ASN A 422 -13.08 3.94 -17.34
N ALA A 423 -13.75 3.85 -18.50
CA ALA A 423 -13.18 3.17 -19.66
C ALA A 423 -11.94 3.92 -20.16
N VAL A 424 -10.89 3.16 -20.51
CA VAL A 424 -9.70 3.69 -21.19
C VAL A 424 -9.92 3.52 -22.69
N VAL A 425 -9.75 4.60 -23.43
CA VAL A 425 -10.07 4.74 -24.86
C VAL A 425 -8.94 5.46 -25.57
N ALA A 426 -8.89 5.36 -26.90
CA ALA A 426 -8.16 6.30 -27.71
C ALA A 426 -9.08 7.48 -28.02
N ALA A 427 -8.58 8.70 -27.89
CA ALA A 427 -9.28 9.93 -28.21
C ALA A 427 -8.47 10.72 -29.24
N LYS A 428 -9.17 11.23 -30.26
CA LYS A 428 -8.57 12.08 -31.28
C LYS A 428 -8.44 13.49 -30.74
N PHE A 429 -7.26 14.09 -30.90
CA PHE A 429 -6.98 15.45 -30.49
C PHE A 429 -6.07 16.11 -31.54
N ASP A 430 -6.23 17.42 -31.74
CA ASP A 430 -5.37 18.22 -32.59
C ASP A 430 -4.54 19.14 -31.68
N ASP A 431 -3.25 18.87 -31.59
CA ASP A 431 -2.29 19.67 -30.83
C ASP A 431 -1.67 20.81 -31.66
N GLY A 432 -2.23 21.09 -32.84
CA GLY A 432 -1.72 22.05 -33.82
C GLY A 432 -0.81 21.41 -34.88
N SER A 433 -0.43 20.14 -34.72
CA SER A 433 0.26 19.35 -35.75
C SER A 433 -0.69 18.49 -36.59
N GLY A 434 -1.99 18.55 -36.29
CA GLY A 434 -3.04 17.78 -36.93
C GLY A 434 -3.61 16.70 -36.04
N ASP A 435 -4.61 16.03 -36.60
CA ASP A 435 -5.49 15.09 -35.94
C ASP A 435 -4.76 13.77 -35.58
N ALA A 436 -4.46 13.55 -34.30
CA ALA A 436 -3.74 12.36 -33.82
C ALA A 436 -4.49 11.63 -32.68
N TRP A 437 -4.14 10.36 -32.47
CA TRP A 437 -4.75 9.52 -31.42
C TRP A 437 -3.93 9.54 -30.13
N TYR A 438 -4.60 9.79 -29.02
CA TYR A 438 -4.00 9.82 -27.69
C TYR A 438 -4.80 8.94 -26.73
N ARG A 439 -4.15 8.47 -25.65
CA ARG A 439 -4.85 7.65 -24.65
C ARG A 439 -5.61 8.54 -23.69
N ALA A 440 -6.88 8.23 -23.49
CA ALA A 440 -7.74 8.96 -22.59
C ALA A 440 -8.54 8.03 -21.69
N LYS A 441 -9.04 8.57 -20.59
CA LYS A 441 -9.97 7.90 -19.69
C LYS A 441 -11.27 8.68 -19.63
N VAL A 442 -12.40 7.98 -19.77
CA VAL A 442 -13.73 8.57 -19.62
C VAL A 442 -13.97 8.90 -18.16
N LEU A 443 -14.09 10.19 -17.84
CA LEU A 443 -14.41 10.69 -16.50
C LEU A 443 -15.92 10.70 -16.27
N GLU A 444 -16.69 11.17 -17.24
CA GLU A 444 -18.15 11.30 -17.17
C GLU A 444 -18.81 10.98 -18.50
N VAL A 445 -20.07 10.56 -18.43
CA VAL A 445 -20.90 10.18 -19.58
C VAL A 445 -22.21 10.96 -19.49
N ASP A 446 -22.46 11.85 -20.44
CA ASP A 446 -23.76 12.46 -20.65
C ASP A 446 -24.55 11.59 -21.63
N LYS A 447 -25.55 10.88 -21.10
CA LYS A 447 -26.37 9.96 -21.89
C LYS A 447 -27.39 10.67 -22.76
N GLU A 448 -27.81 11.87 -22.37
CA GLU A 448 -28.82 12.65 -23.09
C GLU A 448 -28.17 13.36 -24.29
N ALA A 449 -27.05 14.05 -24.04
CA ALA A 449 -26.27 14.70 -25.10
C ALA A 449 -25.42 13.73 -25.94
N LYS A 450 -25.25 12.48 -25.48
CA LYS A 450 -24.34 11.48 -26.08
C LYS A 450 -22.88 11.97 -26.17
N THR A 451 -22.46 12.71 -25.15
CA THR A 451 -21.11 13.27 -25.03
C THR A 451 -20.37 12.70 -23.82
N TYR A 452 -19.05 12.85 -23.83
CA TYR A 452 -18.14 12.34 -22.83
C TYR A 452 -17.24 13.47 -22.31
N LYS A 453 -16.94 13.43 -21.02
CA LYS A 453 -15.80 14.16 -20.44
C LYS A 453 -14.64 13.19 -20.32
N ILE A 454 -13.53 13.48 -20.96
CA ILE A 454 -12.36 12.60 -21.00
C ILE A 454 -11.13 13.31 -20.44
N LYS A 455 -10.18 12.54 -19.92
CA LYS A 455 -8.87 13.04 -19.49
C LYS A 455 -7.77 12.32 -20.25
N PHE A 456 -6.88 13.06 -20.89
CA PHE A 456 -5.72 12.49 -21.57
C PHE A 456 -4.72 12.00 -20.53
N LEU A 457 -4.40 10.71 -20.60
CA LEU A 457 -3.63 10.02 -19.56
C LEU A 457 -2.15 10.39 -19.58
N ASP A 458 -1.65 10.83 -20.73
CA ASP A 458 -0.24 11.11 -20.97
C ASP A 458 0.12 12.59 -20.88
N PHE A 459 -0.90 13.45 -20.79
CA PHE A 459 -0.76 14.92 -20.77
C PHE A 459 -1.45 15.55 -19.55
N GLY A 460 -2.56 14.97 -19.09
CA GLY A 460 -3.30 15.44 -17.91
C GLY A 460 -4.52 16.29 -18.21
N ASN A 461 -4.52 16.96 -19.38
CA ASN A 461 -5.60 17.83 -19.82
C ASN A 461 -6.93 17.09 -20.00
N VAL A 462 -8.02 17.85 -19.84
CA VAL A 462 -9.39 17.36 -19.89
C VAL A 462 -10.10 17.97 -21.09
N ASP A 463 -10.87 17.14 -21.79
CA ASP A 463 -11.73 17.57 -22.88
C ASP A 463 -13.20 17.22 -22.55
N VAL A 464 -14.11 18.12 -22.89
CA VAL A 464 -15.53 18.06 -22.56
C VAL A 464 -16.35 18.14 -23.84
N GLY A 465 -17.47 17.40 -23.88
CA GLY A 465 -18.31 17.39 -25.08
C GLY A 465 -17.82 16.45 -26.19
N VAL A 466 -16.84 15.59 -25.90
CA VAL A 466 -16.30 14.61 -26.85
C VAL A 466 -17.37 13.62 -27.26
N THR A 467 -17.43 13.23 -28.54
CA THR A 467 -18.42 12.28 -29.05
C THR A 467 -17.78 10.95 -29.42
N ALA A 468 -18.58 9.90 -29.61
CA ALA A 468 -18.07 8.60 -30.07
C ALA A 468 -17.35 8.65 -31.43
N LYS A 469 -17.55 9.72 -32.23
CA LYS A 469 -16.88 9.95 -33.52
C LYS A 469 -15.38 10.23 -33.39
N THR A 470 -14.93 10.68 -32.23
CA THR A 470 -13.52 10.98 -31.95
C THR A 470 -12.94 10.04 -30.89
N LEU A 471 -13.63 8.94 -30.60
CA LEU A 471 -13.21 7.91 -29.65
C LEU A 471 -13.13 6.55 -30.32
N ALA A 472 -12.07 5.80 -30.01
CA ALA A 472 -11.90 4.42 -30.44
C ALA A 472 -11.59 3.52 -29.24
N PRO A 473 -11.98 2.23 -29.28
CA PRO A 473 -11.57 1.26 -28.27
C PRO A 473 -10.05 1.13 -28.28
N LEU A 474 -9.46 1.06 -27.08
CA LEU A 474 -8.02 0.94 -26.92
C LEU A 474 -7.66 -0.52 -26.60
N ASP A 475 -6.80 -1.13 -27.42
CA ASP A 475 -6.36 -2.51 -27.18
C ASP A 475 -5.53 -2.63 -25.89
N ALA A 476 -5.54 -3.82 -25.29
CA ALA A 476 -4.84 -4.09 -24.03
C ALA A 476 -3.35 -3.70 -24.06
N GLY A 477 -2.69 -3.83 -25.22
CA GLY A 477 -1.28 -3.48 -25.40
C GLY A 477 -0.98 -1.98 -25.29
N TYR A 478 -1.94 -1.10 -25.58
CA TYR A 478 -1.83 0.36 -25.42
C TYR A 478 -2.33 0.80 -24.05
N ALA A 479 -3.41 0.17 -23.55
CA ALA A 479 -3.96 0.44 -22.22
C ALA A 479 -2.98 0.07 -21.09
N ALA A 480 -2.09 -0.90 -21.32
CA ALA A 480 -1.11 -1.35 -20.33
C ALA A 480 0.12 -0.43 -20.17
N LEU A 481 0.38 0.52 -21.08
CA LEU A 481 1.54 1.41 -20.95
C LEU A 481 1.38 2.32 -19.72
N PRO A 482 2.45 2.61 -18.97
CA PRO A 482 2.42 3.59 -17.88
C PRO A 482 1.92 4.95 -18.37
N TYR A 483 1.23 5.70 -17.50
CA TYR A 483 0.84 7.07 -17.82
C TYR A 483 2.06 7.97 -17.80
N ALA A 484 2.25 8.76 -18.86
CA ALA A 484 3.38 9.67 -18.96
C ALA A 484 3.23 10.90 -18.05
N ALA A 485 1.99 11.36 -17.85
CA ALA A 485 1.67 12.46 -16.95
C ALA A 485 1.43 11.97 -15.51
N LEU A 486 2.19 12.52 -14.58
CA LEU A 486 2.05 12.33 -13.14
C LEU A 486 1.19 13.46 -12.57
N GLU A 487 0.02 13.11 -12.05
CA GLU A 487 -0.82 14.07 -11.32
C GLU A 487 -0.25 14.37 -9.93
N VAL A 488 -0.04 15.65 -9.63
CA VAL A 488 0.49 16.12 -8.35
C VAL A 488 -0.33 17.29 -7.81
N GLY A 489 -0.24 17.53 -6.50
CA GLY A 489 -0.67 18.78 -5.89
C GLY A 489 0.52 19.52 -5.27
N LEU A 490 0.42 20.84 -5.15
CA LEU A 490 1.40 21.65 -4.43
C LEU A 490 1.27 21.40 -2.92
N ALA A 491 2.34 20.89 -2.31
CA ALA A 491 2.40 20.59 -0.89
C ALA A 491 2.07 21.84 -0.06
N HIS A 492 1.17 21.66 0.91
CA HIS A 492 0.71 22.70 1.85
C HIS A 492 0.12 23.96 1.19
N VAL A 493 -0.31 23.89 -0.07
CA VAL A 493 -0.93 24.99 -0.80
C VAL A 493 -2.38 24.62 -1.15
N GLN A 494 -3.29 25.56 -0.94
CA GLN A 494 -4.68 25.52 -1.36
C GLN A 494 -5.04 26.87 -1.98
N ALA A 495 -5.22 26.89 -3.29
CA ALA A 495 -5.71 28.02 -4.06
C ALA A 495 -7.26 28.01 -4.08
N PRO A 496 -7.90 29.16 -4.37
CA PRO A 496 -9.32 29.21 -4.70
C PRO A 496 -9.65 28.33 -5.90
N SER A 497 -10.92 27.92 -6.04
CA SER A 497 -11.36 27.27 -7.27
C SER A 497 -11.30 28.25 -8.43
N LEU A 498 -11.24 27.76 -9.67
CA LEU A 498 -11.22 28.64 -10.86
C LEU A 498 -12.46 29.54 -10.99
N GLU A 499 -13.56 29.18 -10.33
CA GLU A 499 -14.81 29.95 -10.32
C GLU A 499 -14.82 31.04 -9.23
N ASP A 500 -13.91 30.96 -8.26
CA ASP A 500 -13.78 31.93 -7.17
C ASP A 500 -12.83 33.08 -7.53
N ASP A 501 -13.00 34.21 -6.84
CA ASP A 501 -12.06 35.34 -6.91
C ASP A 501 -10.62 34.86 -6.64
N TYR A 502 -9.68 35.34 -7.46
CA TYR A 502 -8.25 34.99 -7.44
C TYR A 502 -7.90 33.54 -7.85
N GLY A 503 -8.89 32.69 -8.19
CA GLY A 503 -8.64 31.32 -8.65
C GLY A 503 -7.90 31.27 -9.99
N GLU A 504 -8.37 32.04 -10.97
CA GLU A 504 -7.68 32.18 -12.26
C GLU A 504 -6.30 32.81 -12.11
N ASP A 505 -6.16 33.82 -11.24
CA ASP A 505 -4.89 34.50 -11.01
C ASP A 505 -3.85 33.54 -10.42
N ALA A 506 -4.26 32.70 -9.45
CA ALA A 506 -3.41 31.65 -8.90
C ALA A 506 -2.96 30.66 -10.00
N ALA A 507 -3.86 30.22 -10.87
CA ALA A 507 -3.52 29.32 -11.98
C ALA A 507 -2.59 29.99 -13.00
N LYS A 508 -2.84 31.27 -13.35
CA LYS A 508 -1.97 32.07 -14.25
C LYS A 508 -0.57 32.24 -13.67
N THR A 509 -0.44 32.52 -12.38
CA THR A 509 0.87 32.61 -11.72
C THR A 509 1.60 31.27 -11.72
N VAL A 510 0.91 30.14 -11.47
CA VAL A 510 1.53 28.80 -11.62
C VAL A 510 2.02 28.61 -13.05
N HIS A 511 1.22 28.98 -14.05
CA HIS A 511 1.59 28.88 -15.45
C HIS A 511 2.83 29.72 -15.78
N GLU A 512 2.85 31.00 -15.41
CA GLU A 512 3.99 31.90 -15.65
C GLU A 512 5.29 31.41 -15.00
N LEU A 513 5.20 30.82 -13.80
CA LEU A 513 6.38 30.33 -13.08
C LEU A 513 6.88 28.98 -13.57
N CYS A 514 6.01 28.12 -14.08
CA CYS A 514 6.34 26.70 -14.30
C CYS A 514 6.31 26.28 -15.76
N TRP A 515 5.51 26.93 -16.60
CA TRP A 515 5.28 26.48 -17.97
C TRP A 515 6.54 26.61 -18.82
N GLY A 516 6.88 25.54 -19.54
CA GLY A 516 8.10 25.48 -20.36
C GLY A 516 9.42 25.41 -19.57
N GLN A 517 9.38 25.37 -18.24
CA GLN A 517 10.58 25.31 -17.39
C GLN A 517 10.93 23.88 -16.96
N ASP A 518 12.23 23.61 -16.80
CA ASP A 518 12.68 22.42 -16.09
C ASP A 518 12.51 22.63 -14.58
N LEU A 519 11.82 21.70 -13.93
CA LEU A 519 11.50 21.77 -12.51
C LEU A 519 12.23 20.68 -11.73
N THR A 520 12.71 21.05 -10.55
CA THR A 520 13.08 20.11 -9.49
C THR A 520 11.85 19.86 -8.63
N VAL A 521 11.38 18.62 -8.65
CA VAL A 521 10.20 18.16 -7.91
C VAL A 521 10.68 17.43 -6.67
N THR A 522 10.26 17.90 -5.49
CA THR A 522 10.55 17.23 -4.22
C THR A 522 9.25 16.71 -3.63
N GLU A 523 9.13 15.40 -3.49
CA GLU A 523 7.97 14.76 -2.83
C GLU A 523 7.99 15.07 -1.33
N VAL A 524 6.95 15.75 -0.83
CA VAL A 524 6.84 16.15 0.59
C VAL A 524 5.98 15.16 1.36
N PHE A 525 4.76 14.89 0.88
CA PHE A 525 3.85 13.90 1.47
C PHE A 525 2.89 13.33 0.42
N VAL A 526 2.14 12.30 0.78
CA VAL A 526 1.08 11.72 -0.07
C VAL A 526 -0.26 11.98 0.60
N ARG A 527 -1.24 12.49 -0.17
CA ARG A 527 -2.61 12.73 0.28
C ARG A 527 -3.54 11.65 -0.29
N GLY A 528 -4.34 11.03 0.59
CA GLY A 528 -5.26 9.96 0.21
C GLY A 528 -4.53 8.68 -0.20
N ALA A 529 -5.08 7.93 -1.17
CA ALA A 529 -4.51 6.66 -1.59
C ALA A 529 -3.17 6.81 -2.34
N GLU A 530 -3.03 7.82 -3.23
CA GLU A 530 -1.86 7.93 -4.12
C GLU A 530 -1.52 9.36 -4.62
N LYS A 531 -2.23 10.44 -4.23
CA LYS A 531 -1.94 11.81 -4.77
C LYS A 531 -0.69 12.39 -4.13
N LYS A 532 0.36 12.61 -4.92
CA LYS A 532 1.63 13.15 -4.43
C LYS A 532 1.53 14.65 -4.22
N MET A 533 1.99 15.10 -3.06
CA MET A 533 2.06 16.52 -2.71
C MET A 533 3.52 16.94 -2.75
N VAL A 534 3.83 17.93 -3.59
CA VAL A 534 5.21 18.25 -3.99
C VAL A 534 5.57 19.71 -3.73
N ALA A 535 6.87 19.92 -3.50
CA ALA A 535 7.49 21.24 -3.57
C ALA A 535 8.16 21.38 -4.94
N LEU A 536 7.91 22.49 -5.63
CA LEU A 536 8.48 22.76 -6.96
C LEU A 536 9.49 23.90 -6.90
N LYS A 537 10.63 23.72 -7.56
CA LYS A 537 11.62 24.77 -7.84
C LYS A 537 12.00 24.73 -9.31
N LEU A 538 12.45 25.85 -9.87
CA LEU A 538 13.16 25.84 -11.15
C LEU A 538 14.45 25.04 -10.99
N ALA A 539 14.77 24.18 -11.96
CA ALA A 539 15.97 23.34 -11.92
C ALA A 539 17.27 24.16 -12.04
N SER A 540 17.19 25.36 -12.60
CA SER A 540 18.28 26.34 -12.67
C SER A 540 18.47 27.15 -11.39
N ALA A 541 17.53 27.07 -10.44
CA ALA A 541 17.59 27.85 -9.22
C ALA A 541 18.44 27.13 -8.16
N GLY A 542 19.22 27.90 -7.40
CA GLY A 542 20.04 27.37 -6.32
C GLY A 542 19.20 26.79 -5.16
N ASP A 543 19.85 26.06 -4.27
CA ASP A 543 19.19 25.36 -3.16
C ASP A 543 18.38 26.30 -2.24
N ASP A 544 18.80 27.56 -2.11
CA ASP A 544 18.14 28.59 -1.29
C ASP A 544 16.98 29.31 -2.00
N ALA A 545 16.73 29.03 -3.28
CA ALA A 545 15.65 29.67 -4.01
C ALA A 545 14.27 29.29 -3.45
N LYS A 546 13.36 30.26 -3.46
CA LYS A 546 11.96 30.05 -3.07
C LYS A 546 11.29 29.05 -4.01
N THR A 547 10.57 28.11 -3.42
CA THR A 547 9.66 27.21 -4.14
C THR A 547 8.51 27.99 -4.76
N ILE A 548 7.91 27.44 -5.80
CA ILE A 548 6.67 27.98 -6.38
C ILE A 548 5.55 27.98 -5.32
N ASN A 549 5.54 26.99 -4.43
CA ASN A 549 4.63 26.96 -3.28
C ASN A 549 4.78 28.22 -2.41
N GLU A 550 6.01 28.62 -2.09
CA GLU A 550 6.31 29.83 -1.31
C GLU A 550 5.85 31.09 -2.04
N GLN A 551 6.09 31.18 -3.36
CA GLN A 551 5.73 32.35 -4.16
C GLN A 551 4.21 32.56 -4.24
N LEU A 552 3.41 31.50 -4.36
CA LEU A 552 1.94 31.62 -4.40
C LEU A 552 1.35 32.10 -3.08
N VAL A 553 1.85 31.58 -1.95
CA VAL A 553 1.38 31.97 -0.63
C VAL A 553 1.83 33.39 -0.27
N GLU A 554 3.06 33.76 -0.64
CA GLU A 554 3.58 35.12 -0.46
C GLU A 554 2.79 36.16 -1.27
N ALA A 555 2.39 35.83 -2.50
CA ALA A 555 1.53 36.67 -3.33
C ALA A 555 0.09 36.80 -2.80
N GLY A 556 -0.29 36.02 -1.79
CA GLY A 556 -1.66 35.95 -1.30
C GLY A 556 -2.63 35.32 -2.30
N LEU A 557 -2.14 34.47 -3.21
CA LEU A 557 -2.97 33.76 -4.20
C LEU A 557 -3.39 32.37 -3.72
N ALA A 558 -2.79 31.89 -2.63
CA ALA A 558 -3.14 30.63 -1.99
C ALA A 558 -2.91 30.70 -0.48
N ARG A 559 -3.53 29.77 0.25
CA ARG A 559 -3.36 29.60 1.69
C ARG A 559 -2.91 28.18 2.02
N LEU A 560 -2.52 27.95 3.26
CA LEU A 560 -2.33 26.61 3.79
C LEU A 560 -3.70 25.97 4.05
N PRO A 561 -3.94 24.72 3.60
CA PRO A 561 -5.15 24.00 3.95
C PRO A 561 -5.21 23.72 5.45
N LYS A 562 -6.41 23.57 6.02
CA LYS A 562 -6.60 23.31 7.47
C LYS A 562 -5.76 22.13 7.97
N GLY A 563 -5.64 21.07 7.17
CA GLY A 563 -4.81 19.90 7.47
C GLY A 563 -3.29 20.18 7.58
N SER A 564 -2.81 21.31 7.05
CA SER A 564 -1.41 21.75 7.15
C SER A 564 -1.14 22.69 8.33
N LYS A 565 -2.16 23.05 9.12
CA LYS A 565 -2.00 23.95 10.27
C LYS A 565 -0.95 23.47 11.27
N TYR A 566 -0.85 22.16 11.46
CA TYR A 566 0.09 21.54 12.41
C TYR A 566 1.29 20.85 11.75
N ALA A 567 1.40 20.91 10.42
CA ALA A 567 2.56 20.39 9.70
C ALA A 567 3.84 21.09 10.19
N LYS A 568 4.91 20.32 10.41
CA LYS A 568 6.18 20.78 11.01
C LYS A 568 7.38 20.62 10.09
N ASP A 569 7.17 20.19 8.86
CA ASP A 569 8.22 20.21 7.85
C ASP A 569 8.65 21.65 7.55
N ASP A 570 9.86 21.77 6.99
CA ASP A 570 10.49 23.06 6.73
C ASP A 570 9.64 23.92 5.79
N LEU A 571 9.01 23.31 4.78
CA LEU A 571 8.17 24.01 3.82
C LEU A 571 6.92 24.56 4.51
N ALA A 572 6.18 23.74 5.25
CA ALA A 572 4.99 24.19 5.99
C ALA A 572 5.31 25.32 6.97
N THR A 573 6.47 25.28 7.64
CA THR A 573 6.90 26.33 8.57
C THR A 573 7.13 27.66 7.85
N LYS A 574 7.80 27.64 6.70
CA LYS A 574 8.02 28.83 5.86
C LYS A 574 6.70 29.39 5.32
N LEU A 575 5.82 28.51 4.81
CA LEU A 575 4.53 28.92 4.26
C LEU A 575 3.63 29.57 5.31
N LYS A 576 3.62 29.11 6.57
CA LYS A 576 2.85 29.77 7.64
C LYS A 576 3.30 31.21 7.85
N ALA A 577 4.60 31.45 7.88
CA ALA A 577 5.14 32.80 8.03
C ALA A 577 4.77 33.69 6.84
N LEU A 578 4.85 33.16 5.60
CA LEU A 578 4.45 33.88 4.39
C LEU A 578 2.95 34.17 4.36
N GLN A 579 2.11 33.23 4.80
CA GLN A 579 0.66 33.43 4.88
C GLN A 579 0.30 34.53 5.87
N GLU A 580 0.89 34.54 7.07
CA GLU A 580 0.62 35.59 8.06
C GLU A 580 1.07 36.97 7.56
N ALA A 581 2.17 37.04 6.81
CA ALA A 581 2.60 38.27 6.14
C ALA A 581 1.59 38.73 5.07
N ALA A 582 1.14 37.82 4.19
CA ALA A 582 0.14 38.11 3.16
C ALA A 582 -1.22 38.52 3.76
N ARG A 583 -1.61 37.89 4.87
CA ARG A 583 -2.82 38.23 5.63
C ARG A 583 -2.72 39.61 6.26
N SER A 584 -1.58 39.92 6.87
CA SER A 584 -1.34 41.24 7.50
C SER A 584 -1.32 42.38 6.48
N SER A 585 -0.82 42.12 5.26
CA SER A 585 -0.78 43.09 4.17
C SER A 585 -2.07 43.12 3.33
N ARG A 586 -3.05 42.27 3.62
CA ARG A 586 -4.29 42.11 2.85
C ARG A 586 -4.04 41.83 1.35
N ALA A 587 -3.02 41.02 1.06
CA ALA A 587 -2.68 40.62 -0.30
C ALA A 587 -3.66 39.58 -0.87
N GLY A 588 -4.02 39.71 -2.15
CA GLY A 588 -4.84 38.75 -2.89
C GLY A 588 -6.12 38.35 -2.15
N VAL A 589 -6.25 37.05 -1.86
CA VAL A 589 -7.42 36.43 -1.20
C VAL A 589 -7.74 37.04 0.18
N TRP A 590 -6.80 37.75 0.80
CA TRP A 590 -6.97 38.39 2.12
C TRP A 590 -7.50 39.83 2.04
N ARG A 591 -7.75 40.36 0.83
CA ARG A 591 -8.18 41.76 0.63
C ARG A 591 -9.44 42.13 1.42
N TYR A 592 -10.39 41.20 1.52
CA TYR A 592 -11.70 41.42 2.16
C TYR A 592 -11.83 40.81 3.57
N GLY A 593 -10.74 40.29 4.14
CA GLY A 593 -10.73 39.66 5.47
C GLY A 593 -10.26 38.22 5.42
N ASP A 594 -10.64 37.43 6.41
CA ASP A 594 -10.29 36.01 6.47
C ASP A 594 -11.01 35.23 5.37
N CYS A 595 -10.25 34.59 4.50
CA CYS A 595 -10.77 33.73 3.45
C CYS A 595 -10.88 32.28 3.96
N ASP A 596 -12.12 31.84 4.20
CA ASP A 596 -12.45 30.44 4.20
C ASP A 596 -13.04 30.08 2.84
N PHE A 597 -12.21 29.49 1.97
CA PHE A 597 -12.73 28.82 0.77
C PHE A 597 -13.82 27.84 1.22
N SER A 598 -14.96 27.93 0.56
CA SER A 598 -16.30 27.54 1.00
C SER A 598 -16.49 26.15 1.63
N ASP A 599 -17.64 26.05 2.30
CA ASP A 599 -18.24 25.01 3.16
C ASP A 599 -18.40 23.57 2.61
N ASP A 600 -17.62 23.14 1.61
CA ASP A 600 -17.74 21.80 1.01
C ASP A 600 -16.73 20.76 1.57
N GLU A 601 -16.29 20.94 2.82
CA GLU A 601 -15.57 19.89 3.57
C GLU A 601 -16.56 19.02 4.38
N LYS A 602 -17.23 18.07 3.70
CA LYS A 602 -17.89 16.92 4.34
C LYS A 602 -17.14 15.61 4.09
#